data_AF-A0A117IBV2-F1
#
_entry.id   AF-A0A117IBV2-F1
#
_cell.length_a   1.000
_cell.length_b   1.000
_cell.length_c   1.000
_cell.angle_alpha   90.00
_cell.angle_beta   90.00
_cell.angle_gamma   90.00
#
_symmetry.space_group_name_H-M   'P 1'
#
loop_
_entity.id
_entity.type
_entity.pdbx_description
1 polymer ?
#
loop_
_entity_poly.entity_id
_entity_poly.type
_entity_poly.pdbx_seq_one_letter_code
_entity_poly.pdbx_strand_id
1 'polypeptide(L)'
;MDVLIGQLATGLSLGSILLLAALGLSLTFGQMGVINMAHGEFIMAGCYTAYLVQQLIANAGASLLISLVVGFGVGGLLGVLLEMTLIQRMYHRPLDTLLVTFGVGLILQQVARDIFGAPAVNVTAPAWLSGGVEILGAVVPKTRIFILVLAVLCVTVLAVVLKASPMGRRIRAVVQNRDLAETSGISSRRTDITTFFIGSGLAGVAGVALTLIGSTSPTTGQSYLIDAFLVVVVGGLGQIKGTVIAAFGLGLLNSFIEYSTTASLAKVIVFVIIVVFLQARPQGLFTVRTRSLV
;
A
#
# COMPACT_ATOMS: atom_id res chain seq x y z
N MET A 1 15.34 -25.04 15.51
CA MET A 1 14.94 -24.93 14.09
C MET A 1 13.61 -24.19 13.96
N ASP A 2 12.70 -24.44 14.90
CA ASP A 2 11.34 -23.88 14.94
C ASP A 2 11.30 -22.36 15.09
N VAL A 3 12.24 -21.79 15.87
CA VAL A 3 12.38 -20.33 16.01
C VAL A 3 12.70 -19.66 14.67
N LEU A 4 13.65 -20.20 13.91
CA LEU A 4 14.04 -19.63 12.61
C LEU A 4 12.86 -19.65 11.63
N ILE A 5 12.13 -20.78 11.61
CA ILE A 5 10.97 -20.99 10.75
C ILE A 5 9.83 -20.05 11.15
N GLY A 6 9.57 -19.90 12.44
CA GLY A 6 8.58 -18.95 12.96
C GLY A 6 8.90 -17.51 12.61
N GLN A 7 10.18 -17.11 12.67
CA GLN A 7 10.62 -15.77 12.28
C GLN A 7 10.53 -15.54 10.77
N LEU A 8 10.87 -16.54 9.94
CA LEU A 8 10.67 -16.45 8.50
C LEU A 8 9.19 -16.25 8.15
N ALA A 9 8.29 -17.02 8.77
CA ALA A 9 6.86 -16.90 8.56
C ALA A 9 6.31 -15.54 9.02
N THR A 10 6.78 -15.05 10.17
CA THR A 10 6.40 -13.74 10.71
C THR A 10 6.88 -12.61 9.82
N GLY A 11 8.13 -12.67 9.35
CA GLY A 11 8.70 -11.68 8.43
C GLY A 11 8.09 -11.70 7.03
N LEU A 12 7.74 -12.88 6.50
CA LEU A 12 6.95 -13.01 5.26
C LEU A 12 5.57 -12.36 5.41
N SER A 13 4.93 -12.58 6.55
CA SER A 13 3.65 -11.95 6.88
C SER A 13 3.77 -10.43 6.97
N LEU A 14 4.74 -9.91 7.73
CA LEU A 14 5.00 -8.47 7.81
C LEU A 14 5.29 -7.88 6.43
N GLY A 15 6.12 -8.57 5.64
CA GLY A 15 6.44 -8.16 4.27
C GLY A 15 5.22 -8.11 3.37
N SER A 16 4.27 -9.05 3.51
CA SER A 16 3.02 -9.02 2.72
C SER A 16 2.10 -7.84 3.06
N ILE A 17 2.06 -7.44 4.33
CA ILE A 17 1.29 -6.26 4.78
C ILE A 17 1.92 -4.99 4.22
N LEU A 18 3.24 -4.85 4.39
CA LEU A 18 4.01 -3.74 3.84
C LEU A 18 3.87 -3.67 2.32
N LEU A 19 3.86 -4.83 1.65
CA LEU A 19 3.68 -4.92 0.21
C LEU A 19 2.31 -4.40 -0.22
N LEU A 20 1.22 -4.85 0.41
CA LEU A 20 -0.13 -4.36 0.10
C LEU A 20 -0.24 -2.84 0.27
N ALA A 21 0.29 -2.30 1.37
CA ALA A 21 0.29 -0.86 1.62
C ALA A 21 1.14 -0.09 0.58
N ALA A 22 2.30 -0.63 0.21
CA ALA A 22 3.25 -0.01 -0.69
C ALA A 22 2.90 -0.15 -2.19
N LEU A 23 2.15 -1.17 -2.59
CA LEU A 23 1.84 -1.43 -4.01
C LEU A 23 1.12 -0.27 -4.68
N GLY A 24 0.08 0.25 -4.02
CA GLY A 24 -0.68 1.37 -4.53
C GLY A 24 0.16 2.66 -4.60
N LEU A 25 0.97 2.89 -3.57
CA LEU A 25 1.88 4.04 -3.50
C LEU A 25 3.00 3.95 -4.54
N SER A 26 3.54 2.76 -4.79
CA SER A 26 4.57 2.50 -5.80
C SER A 26 4.05 2.82 -7.20
N LEU A 27 2.79 2.48 -7.49
CA LEU A 27 2.16 2.75 -8.78
C LEU A 27 1.94 4.25 -9.00
N THR A 28 1.34 4.96 -8.05
CA THR A 28 1.04 6.40 -8.20
C THR A 28 2.31 7.23 -8.21
N PHE A 29 3.22 6.98 -7.27
CA PHE A 29 4.46 7.73 -7.16
C PHE A 29 5.39 7.42 -8.34
N GLY A 30 5.44 6.16 -8.77
CA GLY A 30 6.24 5.71 -9.89
C GLY A 30 5.89 6.34 -11.24
N GLN A 31 4.59 6.58 -11.48
CA GLN A 31 4.15 7.18 -12.73
C GLN A 31 4.33 8.70 -12.75
N MET A 32 4.01 9.36 -11.63
CA MET A 32 3.78 10.81 -11.63
C MET A 32 4.88 11.59 -10.90
N GLY A 33 5.75 10.93 -10.14
CA GLY A 33 6.75 11.61 -9.32
C GLY A 33 6.16 12.43 -8.17
N VAL A 34 4.88 12.20 -7.85
CA VAL A 34 4.16 12.91 -6.79
C VAL A 34 4.12 12.08 -5.51
N ILE A 35 4.54 12.68 -4.41
CA ILE A 35 4.42 12.09 -3.08
C ILE A 35 3.00 12.37 -2.56
N ASN A 36 2.21 11.32 -2.37
CA ASN A 36 0.87 11.42 -1.81
C ASN A 36 0.84 10.98 -0.34
N MET A 37 0.84 11.95 0.58
CA MET A 37 0.76 11.68 2.02
C MET A 37 -0.67 11.30 2.46
N ALA A 38 -1.71 11.54 1.63
CA ALA A 38 -3.07 11.11 1.90
C ALA A 38 -3.28 9.60 1.66
N HIS A 39 -2.31 8.90 1.06
CA HIS A 39 -2.41 7.47 0.75
C HIS A 39 -2.72 6.61 2.00
N GLY A 40 -2.15 6.99 3.15
CA GLY A 40 -2.46 6.33 4.43
C GLY A 40 -3.94 6.42 4.79
N GLU A 41 -4.58 7.54 4.50
CA GLU A 41 -6.00 7.72 4.78
C GLU A 41 -6.91 6.93 3.85
N PHE A 42 -6.42 6.54 2.66
CA PHE A 42 -7.14 5.58 1.81
C PHE A 42 -7.09 4.17 2.39
N ILE A 43 -6.00 3.80 3.08
CA ILE A 43 -5.92 2.58 3.87
C ILE A 43 -6.92 2.66 5.04
N MET A 44 -6.95 3.78 5.77
CA MET A 44 -7.94 4.00 6.84
C MET A 44 -9.38 3.89 6.32
N ALA A 45 -9.70 4.50 5.18
CA ALA A 45 -11.01 4.41 4.56
C ALA A 45 -11.37 2.95 4.21
N GLY A 46 -10.41 2.16 3.74
CA GLY A 46 -10.58 0.71 3.56
C GLY A 46 -10.94 -0.03 4.85
N CYS A 47 -10.29 0.32 5.97
CA CYS A 47 -10.61 -0.26 7.28
C CYS A 47 -12.06 0.05 7.72
N TYR A 48 -12.48 1.30 7.63
CA TYR A 48 -13.86 1.69 7.98
C TYR A 48 -14.90 1.13 7.01
N THR A 49 -14.51 0.92 5.74
CA THR A 49 -15.37 0.23 4.76
C THR A 49 -15.64 -1.21 5.21
N ALA A 50 -14.61 -1.93 5.65
CA ALA A 50 -14.77 -3.30 6.18
C ALA A 50 -15.70 -3.33 7.41
N TYR A 51 -15.53 -2.36 8.32
CA TYR A 51 -16.38 -2.22 9.49
C TYR A 51 -17.86 -1.96 9.13
N LEU A 52 -18.13 -1.02 8.22
CA LEU A 52 -19.49 -0.70 7.78
C LEU A 52 -20.15 -1.86 7.05
N VAL A 53 -19.44 -2.53 6.14
CA VAL A 53 -19.97 -3.67 5.40
C VAL A 53 -20.31 -4.82 6.35
N GLN A 54 -19.51 -5.05 7.40
CA GLN A 54 -19.81 -6.07 8.41
C GLN A 54 -21.05 -5.74 9.24
N GLN A 55 -21.35 -4.48 9.51
CA GLN A 55 -22.60 -4.11 10.19
C GLN A 55 -23.84 -4.39 9.32
N LEU A 56 -23.70 -4.26 8.00
CA LEU A 56 -24.80 -4.51 7.05
C LEU A 56 -24.97 -6.00 6.72
N ILE A 57 -23.88 -6.77 6.75
CA ILE A 57 -23.85 -8.18 6.34
C ILE A 57 -23.39 -9.04 7.52
N ALA A 58 -24.33 -9.72 8.16
CA ALA A 58 -24.06 -10.57 9.33
C ALA A 58 -23.10 -11.74 9.04
N ASN A 59 -23.06 -12.25 7.81
CA ASN A 59 -22.13 -13.32 7.43
C ASN A 59 -20.71 -12.77 7.25
N ALA A 60 -19.84 -13.04 8.22
CA ALA A 60 -18.44 -12.59 8.25
C ALA A 60 -17.61 -13.00 7.01
N GLY A 61 -17.94 -14.12 6.36
CA GLY A 61 -17.22 -14.57 5.16
C GLY A 61 -17.60 -13.75 3.94
N ALA A 62 -18.90 -13.53 3.75
CA ALA A 62 -19.40 -12.71 2.65
C ALA A 62 -19.05 -11.23 2.85
N SER A 63 -19.14 -10.72 4.09
CA SER A 63 -18.80 -9.34 4.41
C SER A 63 -17.34 -9.03 4.07
N LEU A 64 -16.39 -9.93 4.38
CA LEU A 64 -14.98 -9.74 4.03
C LEU A 64 -14.75 -9.63 2.53
N LEU A 65 -15.31 -10.56 1.74
CA LEU A 65 -15.12 -10.56 0.27
C LEU A 65 -15.73 -9.32 -0.38
N ILE A 66 -16.93 -8.93 0.07
CA ILE A 66 -17.60 -7.71 -0.40
C ILE A 66 -16.80 -6.48 0.03
N SER A 67 -16.26 -6.47 1.25
CA SER A 67 -15.41 -5.38 1.74
C SER A 67 -14.17 -5.18 0.90
N LEU A 68 -13.55 -6.24 0.36
CA LEU A 68 -12.40 -6.10 -0.54
C LEU A 68 -12.77 -5.34 -1.82
N VAL A 69 -13.92 -5.66 -2.41
CA VAL A 69 -14.40 -5.01 -3.65
C VAL A 69 -14.85 -3.58 -3.37
N VAL A 70 -15.67 -3.37 -2.33
CA VAL A 70 -16.17 -2.05 -1.95
C VAL A 70 -15.03 -1.17 -1.45
N GLY A 71 -14.09 -1.71 -0.68
CA GLY A 71 -12.89 -1.02 -0.21
C GLY A 71 -11.99 -0.57 -1.36
N PHE A 72 -11.81 -1.41 -2.39
CA PHE A 72 -11.15 -0.99 -3.62
C PHE A 72 -11.89 0.17 -4.30
N GLY A 73 -13.22 0.10 -4.37
CA GLY A 73 -14.05 1.17 -4.93
C GLY A 73 -13.94 2.49 -4.15
N VAL A 74 -14.08 2.45 -2.82
CA VAL A 74 -14.01 3.63 -1.94
C VAL A 74 -12.62 4.26 -2.00
N GLY A 75 -11.56 3.46 -1.82
CA GLY A 75 -10.18 3.95 -1.91
C GLY A 75 -9.90 4.56 -3.29
N GLY A 76 -10.33 3.88 -4.36
CA GLY A 76 -10.16 4.37 -5.72
C GLY A 76 -10.90 5.68 -5.98
N LEU A 77 -12.16 5.80 -5.54
CA LEU A 77 -12.94 7.03 -5.68
C LEU A 77 -12.34 8.20 -4.90
N LEU A 78 -11.85 7.97 -3.68
CA LEU A 78 -11.13 8.99 -2.92
C LEU A 78 -9.84 9.43 -3.64
N GLY A 79 -9.12 8.48 -4.25
CA GLY A 79 -7.96 8.78 -5.10
C GLY A 79 -8.31 9.63 -6.32
N VAL A 80 -9.39 9.27 -7.03
CA VAL A 80 -9.89 10.04 -8.18
C VAL A 80 -10.31 11.45 -7.76
N LEU A 81 -11.01 11.58 -6.63
CA LEU A 81 -11.44 12.87 -6.10
C LEU A 81 -10.21 13.73 -5.79
N LEU A 82 -9.22 13.18 -5.09
CA LEU A 82 -7.99 13.89 -4.77
C LEU A 82 -7.23 14.35 -6.02
N GLU A 83 -7.13 13.47 -7.02
CA GLU A 83 -6.48 13.77 -8.29
C GLU A 83 -7.19 14.87 -9.07
N MET A 84 -8.51 14.73 -9.27
CA MET A 84 -9.33 15.66 -10.04
C MET A 84 -9.56 17.00 -9.35
N THR A 85 -9.26 17.14 -8.06
CA THR A 85 -9.49 18.39 -7.33
C THR A 85 -8.19 19.10 -7.01
N LEU A 86 -7.19 18.39 -6.48
CA LEU A 86 -6.01 19.03 -5.90
C LEU A 86 -4.76 18.71 -6.71
N ILE A 87 -4.40 17.43 -6.87
CA ILE A 87 -3.10 17.03 -7.42
C ILE A 87 -2.92 17.52 -8.87
N GLN A 88 -3.98 17.46 -9.69
CA GLN A 88 -3.89 17.95 -11.08
C GLN A 88 -3.45 19.41 -11.22
N ARG A 89 -3.63 20.24 -10.18
CA ARG A 89 -3.26 21.66 -10.18
C ARG A 89 -1.82 21.90 -9.75
N MET A 90 -1.13 20.86 -9.26
CA MET A 90 0.09 20.99 -8.47
C MET A 90 1.24 20.09 -8.96
N TYR A 91 1.10 19.45 -10.12
CA TYR A 91 2.12 18.56 -10.69
C TYR A 91 3.52 19.17 -10.80
N HIS A 92 3.63 20.49 -10.99
CA HIS A 92 4.93 21.16 -11.14
C HIS A 92 5.51 21.65 -9.80
N ARG A 93 4.83 21.35 -8.69
CA ARG A 93 5.20 21.78 -7.33
C ARG A 93 5.11 20.59 -6.36
N PRO A 94 6.12 19.70 -6.35
CA PRO A 94 6.07 18.46 -5.58
C PRO A 94 5.98 18.69 -4.07
N LEU A 95 6.64 19.73 -3.55
CA LEU A 95 6.57 20.10 -2.12
C LEU A 95 5.16 20.57 -1.74
N ASP A 96 4.54 21.41 -2.57
CA ASP A 96 3.17 21.88 -2.35
C ASP A 96 2.18 20.70 -2.35
N THR A 97 2.39 19.71 -3.21
CA THR A 97 1.54 18.51 -3.26
C THR A 97 1.67 17.66 -1.99
N LEU A 98 2.89 17.55 -1.43
CA LEU A 98 3.11 16.87 -0.16
C LEU A 98 2.34 17.58 0.97
N LEU A 99 2.46 18.91 1.06
CA LEU A 99 1.77 19.71 2.07
C LEU A 99 0.24 19.61 1.95
N VAL A 100 -0.29 19.71 0.73
CA VAL A 100 -1.73 19.62 0.48
C VAL A 100 -2.26 18.22 0.78
N THR A 101 -1.58 17.16 0.34
CA THR A 101 -2.02 15.79 0.63
C THR A 101 -1.91 15.44 2.11
N PHE A 102 -0.95 16.01 2.84
CA PHE A 102 -0.91 15.92 4.30
C PHE A 102 -2.12 16.61 4.95
N GLY A 103 -2.47 17.82 4.50
CA GLY A 103 -3.65 18.55 4.97
C GLY A 103 -4.95 17.80 4.70
N VAL A 104 -5.12 17.23 3.50
CA VAL A 104 -6.24 16.32 3.18
C VAL A 104 -6.27 15.14 4.12
N GLY A 105 -5.09 14.58 4.44
CA GLY A 105 -4.98 13.50 5.41
C GLY A 105 -5.58 13.87 6.76
N LEU A 106 -5.19 15.01 7.32
CA LEU A 106 -5.73 15.51 8.59
C LEU A 106 -7.26 15.71 8.55
N ILE A 107 -7.78 16.23 7.43
CA ILE A 107 -9.24 16.38 7.24
C ILE A 107 -9.93 15.01 7.24
N LEU A 108 -9.42 14.04 6.48
CA LEU A 108 -9.99 12.69 6.42
C LEU A 108 -9.95 12.00 7.79
N GLN A 109 -8.84 12.13 8.53
CA GLN A 109 -8.74 11.61 9.90
C GLN A 109 -9.79 12.24 10.83
N GLN A 110 -10.00 13.55 10.71
CA GLN A 110 -10.99 14.25 11.53
C GLN A 110 -12.41 13.83 11.17
N VAL A 111 -12.73 13.75 9.87
CA VAL A 111 -14.02 13.24 9.39
C VAL A 111 -14.27 11.83 9.89
N ALA A 112 -13.25 10.96 9.90
CA ALA A 112 -13.37 9.61 10.45
C ALA A 112 -13.64 9.63 11.96
N ARG A 113 -12.99 10.51 12.73
CA ARG A 113 -13.28 10.70 14.17
C ARG A 113 -14.71 11.17 14.40
N ASP A 114 -15.21 12.09 13.58
CA ASP A 114 -16.54 12.67 13.75
C ASP A 114 -17.65 11.65 13.39
N ILE A 115 -17.43 10.79 12.39
CA ILE A 115 -18.40 9.79 11.94
C ILE A 115 -18.38 8.53 12.81
N PHE A 116 -17.20 7.99 13.11
CA PHE A 116 -17.03 6.67 13.74
C PHE A 116 -16.64 6.74 15.23
N GLY A 117 -16.27 7.92 15.71
CA GLY A 117 -15.76 8.13 17.06
C GLY A 117 -14.25 7.99 17.18
N ALA A 118 -13.74 8.33 18.36
CA ALA A 118 -12.32 8.19 18.71
C ALA A 118 -11.89 6.76 19.08
N PRO A 119 -12.73 5.91 19.74
CA PRO A 119 -12.34 4.55 20.09
C PRO A 119 -12.06 3.69 18.85
N ALA A 120 -11.10 2.77 18.98
CA ALA A 120 -10.80 1.84 17.91
C ALA A 120 -11.94 0.81 17.76
N VAL A 121 -12.34 0.55 16.51
CA VAL A 121 -13.36 -0.45 16.16
C VAL A 121 -12.69 -1.70 15.59
N ASN A 122 -13.24 -2.88 15.88
CA ASN A 122 -12.70 -4.15 15.41
C ASN A 122 -13.62 -4.76 14.37
N VAL A 123 -13.01 -5.38 13.35
CA VAL A 123 -13.72 -6.18 12.35
C VAL A 123 -13.54 -7.64 12.73
N THR A 124 -14.63 -8.38 12.88
CA THR A 124 -14.56 -9.80 13.26
C THR A 124 -14.18 -10.63 12.04
N ALA A 125 -13.03 -11.32 12.11
CA ALA A 125 -12.61 -12.24 11.06
C ALA A 125 -13.56 -13.45 10.96
N PRO A 126 -13.83 -13.97 9.76
CA PRO A 126 -14.67 -15.14 9.59
C PRO A 126 -14.05 -16.41 10.18
N ALA A 127 -14.90 -17.38 10.57
CA ALA A 127 -14.50 -18.61 11.25
C ALA A 127 -13.44 -19.44 10.48
N TRP A 128 -13.44 -19.40 9.15
CA TRP A 128 -12.44 -20.09 8.33
C TRP A 128 -11.05 -19.43 8.39
N LEU A 129 -10.97 -18.16 8.75
CA LEU A 129 -9.72 -17.43 9.06
C LEU A 129 -9.34 -17.49 10.55
N SER A 130 -10.17 -18.08 11.40
CA SER A 130 -9.87 -18.25 12.81
C SER A 130 -8.86 -19.39 13.04
N GLY A 131 -7.98 -19.18 14.01
CA GLY A 131 -6.91 -20.11 14.40
C GLY A 131 -5.63 -19.97 13.58
N GLY A 132 -4.73 -20.93 13.77
CA GLY A 132 -3.46 -21.03 13.07
C GLY A 132 -3.30 -22.34 12.32
N VAL A 133 -2.38 -22.37 11.38
CA VAL A 133 -1.87 -23.60 10.74
C VAL A 133 -0.48 -23.85 11.29
N GLU A 134 -0.24 -25.08 11.72
CA GLU A 134 1.10 -25.50 12.13
C GLU A 134 1.93 -25.78 10.87
N ILE A 135 2.96 -24.96 10.67
CA ILE A 135 3.90 -25.09 9.55
C ILE A 135 5.27 -25.34 10.15
N LEU A 136 5.77 -26.57 9.97
CA LEU A 136 7.13 -26.96 10.37
C LEU A 136 7.48 -26.57 11.83
N GLY A 137 6.56 -26.83 12.77
CA GLY A 137 6.75 -26.57 14.22
C GLY A 137 6.41 -25.16 14.68
N ALA A 138 6.01 -24.24 13.78
CA ALA A 138 5.55 -22.90 14.13
C ALA A 138 4.06 -22.71 13.78
N VAL A 139 3.28 -22.17 14.71
CA VAL A 139 1.85 -21.86 14.49
C VAL A 139 1.71 -20.50 13.82
N VAL A 140 1.29 -20.50 12.55
CA VAL A 140 1.07 -19.29 11.77
C VAL A 140 -0.42 -18.97 11.67
N PRO A 141 -0.89 -17.78 12.11
CA PRO A 141 -2.29 -17.39 11.98
C PRO A 141 -2.80 -17.44 10.53
N LYS A 142 -3.99 -18.02 10.32
CA LYS A 142 -4.61 -18.11 8.98
C LYS A 142 -4.85 -16.75 8.34
N THR A 143 -5.15 -15.73 9.15
CA THR A 143 -5.28 -14.33 8.70
C THR A 143 -4.02 -13.84 8.00
N ARG A 144 -2.83 -14.15 8.53
CA ARG A 144 -1.54 -13.76 7.93
C ARG A 144 -1.27 -14.47 6.61
N ILE A 145 -1.63 -15.76 6.52
CA ILE A 145 -1.54 -16.53 5.27
C ILE A 145 -2.48 -15.94 4.21
N PHE A 146 -3.72 -15.59 4.60
CA PHE A 146 -4.67 -14.95 3.72
C PHE A 146 -4.17 -13.60 3.19
N ILE A 147 -3.59 -12.76 4.04
CA ILE A 147 -2.98 -11.49 3.62
C ILE A 147 -1.84 -11.72 2.63
N LEU A 148 -1.01 -12.75 2.85
CA LEU A 148 0.06 -13.11 1.91
C LEU A 148 -0.48 -13.56 0.55
N VAL A 149 -1.51 -14.40 0.53
CA VAL A 149 -2.19 -14.82 -0.71
C VAL A 149 -2.82 -13.61 -1.42
N LEU A 150 -3.48 -12.73 -0.67
CA LEU A 150 -4.07 -11.50 -1.20
C LEU A 150 -3.01 -10.57 -1.79
N ALA A 151 -1.86 -10.41 -1.12
CA ALA A 151 -0.74 -9.62 -1.62
C ALA A 151 -0.22 -10.17 -2.95
N VAL A 152 0.04 -11.49 -3.02
CA VAL A 152 0.48 -12.16 -4.25
C VAL A 152 -0.56 -12.01 -5.37
N LEU A 153 -1.85 -12.15 -5.05
CA LEU A 153 -2.94 -11.94 -6.00
C LEU A 153 -2.95 -10.50 -6.52
N CYS A 154 -2.90 -9.50 -5.66
CA CYS A 154 -2.86 -8.09 -6.04
C CYS A 154 -1.65 -7.75 -6.92
N VAL A 155 -0.44 -8.23 -6.56
CA VAL A 155 0.76 -8.07 -7.40
C VAL A 155 0.55 -8.70 -8.78
N THR A 156 0.03 -9.93 -8.81
CA THR A 156 -0.15 -10.70 -10.06
C THR A 156 -1.16 -10.02 -10.96
N VAL A 157 -2.33 -9.65 -10.42
CA VAL A 157 -3.37 -8.92 -11.15
C VAL A 157 -2.82 -7.59 -11.66
N LEU A 158 -2.16 -6.79 -10.82
CA LEU A 158 -1.59 -5.51 -11.25
C LEU A 158 -0.52 -5.70 -12.33
N ALA A 159 0.37 -6.68 -12.18
CA ALA A 159 1.41 -6.97 -13.16
C ALA A 159 0.83 -7.41 -14.51
N VAL A 160 -0.20 -8.27 -14.51
CA VAL A 160 -0.90 -8.71 -15.72
C VAL A 160 -1.64 -7.53 -16.37
N VAL A 161 -2.37 -6.75 -15.58
CA VAL A 161 -3.09 -5.56 -16.07
C VAL A 161 -2.11 -4.58 -16.68
N LEU A 162 -0.99 -4.28 -16.03
CA LEU A 162 0.00 -3.39 -16.59
C LEU A 162 0.63 -4.00 -17.86
N LYS A 163 1.06 -5.26 -17.85
CA LYS A 163 1.76 -5.86 -19.00
C LYS A 163 0.85 -6.06 -20.22
N ALA A 164 -0.35 -6.60 -20.03
CA ALA A 164 -1.20 -7.10 -21.11
C ALA A 164 -2.32 -6.12 -21.54
N SER A 165 -2.78 -5.21 -20.67
CA SER A 165 -3.94 -4.37 -21.00
C SER A 165 -3.61 -3.12 -21.82
N PRO A 166 -4.57 -2.57 -22.58
CA PRO A 166 -4.43 -1.27 -23.26
C PRO A 166 -4.15 -0.12 -22.29
N MET A 167 -4.75 -0.16 -21.10
CA MET A 167 -4.53 0.82 -20.04
C MET A 167 -3.08 0.81 -19.57
N GLY A 168 -2.50 -0.37 -19.36
CA GLY A 168 -1.09 -0.51 -19.00
C GLY A 168 -0.13 -0.01 -20.09
N ARG A 169 -0.50 -0.15 -21.37
CA ARG A 169 0.27 0.46 -22.48
C ARG A 169 0.24 1.98 -22.42
N ARG A 170 -0.92 2.59 -22.15
CA ARG A 170 -1.06 4.05 -22.00
C ARG A 170 -0.26 4.58 -20.81
N ILE A 171 -0.35 3.90 -19.66
CA ILE A 171 0.43 4.22 -18.45
C ILE A 171 1.93 4.25 -18.79
N ARG A 172 2.46 3.19 -19.40
CA ARG A 172 3.89 3.16 -19.78
C ARG A 172 4.28 4.24 -20.78
N ALA A 173 3.41 4.54 -21.75
CA ALA A 173 3.68 5.59 -22.73
C ALA A 173 3.82 6.96 -22.03
N VAL A 174 2.91 7.29 -21.12
CA VAL A 174 2.95 8.54 -20.34
C VAL A 174 4.18 8.61 -19.44
N VAL A 175 4.60 7.49 -18.82
CA VAL A 175 5.83 7.43 -18.00
C VAL A 175 7.10 7.62 -18.82
N GLN A 176 7.14 7.11 -20.06
CA GLN A 176 8.32 7.22 -20.90
C GLN A 176 8.50 8.62 -21.47
N ASN A 177 7.43 9.21 -22.01
CA ASN A 177 7.42 10.57 -22.53
C ASN A 177 5.99 11.11 -22.56
N ARG A 178 5.64 11.95 -21.59
CA ARG A 178 4.29 12.53 -21.44
C ARG A 178 3.89 13.35 -22.68
N ASP A 179 4.77 14.20 -23.18
CA ASP A 179 4.47 15.09 -24.30
C ASP A 179 4.26 14.29 -25.61
N LEU A 180 5.08 13.28 -25.85
CA LEU A 180 4.92 12.39 -27.01
C LEU A 180 3.65 11.54 -26.91
N ALA A 181 3.28 11.10 -25.70
CA ALA A 181 2.03 10.38 -25.48
C ALA A 181 0.80 11.26 -25.80
N GLU A 182 0.82 12.53 -25.39
CA GLU A 182 -0.25 13.49 -25.66
C GLU A 182 -0.39 13.81 -27.15
N THR A 183 0.72 14.03 -27.87
CA THR A 183 0.70 14.24 -29.33
C THR A 183 0.22 13.00 -30.10
N SER A 184 0.38 11.81 -29.53
CA SER A 184 -0.13 10.54 -30.07
C SER A 184 -1.61 10.28 -29.71
N GLY A 185 -2.31 11.25 -29.11
CA GLY A 185 -3.73 11.15 -28.75
C GLY A 185 -4.01 10.41 -27.44
N ILE A 186 -2.99 10.11 -26.63
CA ILE A 186 -3.18 9.53 -25.30
C ILE A 186 -3.37 10.66 -24.30
N SER A 187 -4.59 10.77 -23.75
CA SER A 187 -4.84 11.73 -22.66
C SER A 187 -4.07 11.33 -21.41
N SER A 188 -3.04 12.10 -21.08
CA SER A 188 -2.26 11.96 -19.85
C SER A 188 -3.16 12.08 -18.61
N ARG A 189 -4.04 13.09 -18.58
CA ARG A 189 -5.03 13.32 -17.51
C ARG A 189 -5.91 12.12 -17.22
N ARG A 190 -6.49 11.48 -18.25
CA ARG A 190 -7.31 10.27 -18.04
C ARG A 190 -6.46 9.11 -17.53
N THR A 191 -5.22 9.02 -18.00
CA THR A 191 -4.27 7.99 -17.57
C THR A 191 -3.91 8.18 -16.10
N ASP A 192 -3.64 9.42 -15.66
CA ASP A 192 -3.33 9.76 -14.26
C ASP A 192 -4.50 9.47 -13.32
N ILE A 193 -5.72 9.88 -13.67
CA ILE A 193 -6.95 9.57 -12.91
C ILE A 193 -7.14 8.06 -12.75
N THR A 194 -6.94 7.30 -13.83
CA THR A 194 -7.10 5.84 -13.80
C THR A 194 -6.03 5.18 -12.93
N THR A 195 -4.79 5.69 -12.99
CA THR A 195 -3.70 5.21 -12.14
C THR A 195 -3.96 5.52 -10.67
N PHE A 196 -4.45 6.72 -10.34
CA PHE A 196 -4.86 7.08 -8.99
C PHE A 196 -5.99 6.19 -8.47
N PHE A 197 -6.99 5.91 -9.31
CA PHE A 197 -8.07 4.99 -8.95
C PHE A 197 -7.53 3.61 -8.56
N ILE A 198 -6.63 3.04 -9.35
CA ILE A 198 -6.06 1.71 -9.10
C ILE A 198 -5.14 1.74 -7.88
N GLY A 199 -4.26 2.74 -7.77
CA GLY A 199 -3.31 2.86 -6.68
C GLY A 199 -4.00 3.06 -5.32
N SER A 200 -4.93 4.01 -5.24
CA SER A 200 -5.71 4.24 -4.03
C SER A 200 -6.71 3.13 -3.74
N GLY A 201 -7.24 2.46 -4.78
CA GLY A 201 -8.07 1.26 -4.60
C GLY A 201 -7.30 0.11 -3.97
N LEU A 202 -6.05 -0.13 -4.39
CA LEU A 202 -5.17 -1.10 -3.73
C LEU A 202 -4.88 -0.73 -2.28
N ALA A 203 -4.79 0.57 -1.96
CA ALA A 203 -4.70 1.05 -0.58
C ALA A 203 -5.95 0.68 0.24
N GLY A 204 -7.14 0.84 -0.33
CA GLY A 204 -8.39 0.42 0.29
C GLY A 204 -8.43 -1.10 0.57
N VAL A 205 -7.96 -1.91 -0.38
CA VAL A 205 -7.81 -3.38 -0.20
C VAL A 205 -6.82 -3.69 0.93
N ALA A 206 -5.70 -2.97 1.01
CA ALA A 206 -4.74 -3.10 2.11
C ALA A 206 -5.38 -2.76 3.46
N GLY A 207 -6.22 -1.71 3.51
CA GLY A 207 -6.99 -1.34 4.69
C GLY A 207 -7.90 -2.45 5.18
N VAL A 208 -8.71 -3.02 4.28
CA VAL A 208 -9.59 -4.17 4.60
C VAL A 208 -8.76 -5.33 5.17
N ALA A 209 -7.62 -5.64 4.56
CA ALA A 209 -6.73 -6.70 5.01
C ALA A 209 -6.14 -6.44 6.41
N LEU A 210 -5.78 -5.19 6.72
CA LEU A 210 -5.24 -4.79 8.02
C LEU A 210 -6.23 -4.99 9.17
N THR A 211 -7.53 -4.86 8.91
CA THR A 211 -8.56 -5.07 9.95
C THR A 211 -8.60 -6.51 10.48
N LEU A 212 -8.03 -7.48 9.75
CA LEU A 212 -7.96 -8.88 10.16
C LEU A 212 -6.87 -9.17 11.21
N ILE A 213 -5.95 -8.23 11.42
CA ILE A 213 -4.78 -8.41 12.30
C ILE A 213 -4.66 -7.32 13.37
N GLY A 214 -5.47 -6.27 13.31
CA GLY A 214 -5.43 -5.17 14.25
C GLY A 214 -6.73 -4.39 14.27
N SER A 215 -6.87 -3.55 15.29
CA SER A 215 -8.00 -2.66 15.43
C SER A 215 -7.94 -1.49 14.45
N THR A 216 -9.10 -1.01 14.03
CA THR A 216 -9.24 0.16 13.16
C THR A 216 -9.38 1.42 14.01
N SER A 217 -8.45 2.35 13.83
CA SER A 217 -8.51 3.69 14.39
C SER A 217 -8.34 4.75 13.29
N PRO A 218 -8.73 6.01 13.55
CA PRO A 218 -8.50 7.11 12.62
C PRO A 218 -7.02 7.39 12.28
N THR A 219 -6.08 6.85 13.04
CA THR A 219 -4.63 7.06 12.83
C THR A 219 -3.92 5.81 12.31
N THR A 220 -4.66 4.72 12.09
CA THR A 220 -4.11 3.44 11.62
C THR A 220 -3.42 3.62 10.26
N GLY A 221 -4.03 4.38 9.35
CA GLY A 221 -3.49 4.67 8.02
C GLY A 221 -2.10 5.30 8.05
N GLN A 222 -1.94 6.36 8.84
CA GLN A 222 -0.69 7.10 8.98
C GLN A 222 0.45 6.23 9.53
N SER A 223 0.14 5.27 10.40
CA SER A 223 1.15 4.37 10.99
C SER A 223 1.81 3.46 9.95
N TYR A 224 1.04 3.01 8.95
CA TYR A 224 1.56 2.16 7.86
C TYR A 224 2.11 2.95 6.67
N LEU A 225 1.73 4.23 6.54
CA LEU A 225 2.15 5.09 5.44
C LEU A 225 3.68 5.27 5.39
N ILE A 226 4.31 5.49 6.55
CA ILE A 226 5.76 5.69 6.63
C ILE A 226 6.50 4.43 6.19
N ASP A 227 6.10 3.28 6.70
CA ASP A 227 6.74 2.00 6.34
C ASP A 227 6.51 1.67 4.86
N ALA A 228 5.30 1.92 4.33
CA ALA A 228 5.00 1.77 2.91
C ALA A 228 5.86 2.69 2.03
N PHE A 229 6.05 3.94 2.44
CA PHE A 229 6.90 4.89 1.72
C PHE A 229 8.35 4.42 1.69
N LEU A 230 8.90 3.99 2.84
CA LEU A 230 10.25 3.44 2.92
C LEU A 230 10.44 2.23 2.01
N VAL A 231 9.45 1.33 1.96
CA VAL A 231 9.46 0.17 1.04
C VAL A 231 9.51 0.61 -0.42
N VAL A 232 8.74 1.62 -0.81
CA VAL A 232 8.75 2.15 -2.19
C VAL A 232 10.09 2.79 -2.53
N VAL A 233 10.66 3.59 -1.62
CA VAL A 233 11.95 4.27 -1.82
C VAL A 233 13.10 3.26 -1.90
N VAL A 234 13.14 2.27 -1.01
CA VAL A 234 14.15 1.19 -1.04
C VAL A 234 14.00 0.32 -2.29
N GLY A 235 12.76 0.01 -2.69
CA GLY A 235 12.47 -0.76 -3.89
C GLY A 235 12.86 -0.05 -5.19
N GLY A 236 12.83 1.28 -5.18
CA GLY A 236 12.96 2.12 -6.37
C GLY A 236 11.58 2.56 -6.88
N LEU A 237 11.46 3.87 -7.13
CA LEU A 237 10.19 4.51 -7.49
C LEU A 237 9.64 3.91 -8.80
N GLY A 238 8.39 3.42 -8.76
CA GLY A 238 7.69 2.86 -9.92
C GLY A 238 8.14 1.49 -10.39
N GLN A 239 9.02 0.83 -9.64
CA GLN A 239 9.47 -0.53 -9.95
C GLN A 239 8.74 -1.52 -9.04
N ILE A 240 7.62 -2.08 -9.52
CA ILE A 240 6.82 -3.07 -8.76
C ILE A 240 7.70 -4.24 -8.28
N LYS A 241 8.61 -4.73 -9.13
CA LYS A 241 9.56 -5.79 -8.75
C LYS A 241 10.43 -5.40 -7.56
N GLY A 242 10.92 -4.15 -7.56
CA GLY A 242 11.69 -3.59 -6.47
C GLY A 242 10.88 -3.43 -5.19
N THR A 243 9.64 -2.96 -5.30
CA THR A 243 8.71 -2.86 -4.16
C THR A 243 8.44 -4.24 -3.52
N VAL A 244 8.27 -5.29 -4.33
CA VAL A 244 8.09 -6.67 -3.83
C VAL A 244 9.31 -7.14 -3.05
N ILE A 245 10.51 -6.99 -3.63
CA ILE A 245 11.76 -7.42 -2.98
C ILE A 245 12.02 -6.60 -1.70
N ALA A 246 11.81 -5.28 -1.75
CA ALA A 246 11.97 -4.41 -0.60
C ALA A 246 10.97 -4.73 0.51
N ALA A 247 9.70 -4.97 0.20
CA ALA A 247 8.67 -5.26 1.19
C ALA A 247 9.00 -6.54 1.97
N PHE A 248 9.32 -7.63 1.26
CA PHE A 248 9.70 -8.89 1.91
C PHE A 248 11.06 -8.80 2.60
N GLY A 249 12.04 -8.14 2.00
CA GLY A 249 13.37 -7.94 2.60
C GLY A 249 13.28 -7.15 3.91
N LEU A 250 12.56 -6.02 3.92
CA LEU A 250 12.35 -5.21 5.11
C LEU A 250 11.46 -5.91 6.14
N GLY A 251 10.43 -6.65 5.72
CA GLY A 251 9.59 -7.45 6.62
C GLY A 251 10.38 -8.54 7.34
N LEU A 252 11.23 -9.27 6.61
CA LEU A 252 12.13 -10.27 7.18
C LEU A 252 13.15 -9.62 8.11
N LEU A 253 13.83 -8.58 7.66
CA LEU A 253 14.83 -7.87 8.45
C LEU A 253 14.24 -7.33 9.75
N ASN A 254 13.03 -6.75 9.70
CA ASN A 254 12.33 -6.29 10.89
C ASN A 254 12.02 -7.45 11.85
N SER A 255 11.46 -8.56 11.36
CA SER A 255 11.15 -9.74 12.20
C SER A 255 12.38 -10.30 12.93
N PHE A 256 13.53 -10.39 12.23
CA PHE A 256 14.76 -10.90 12.83
C PHE A 256 15.35 -9.96 13.88
N ILE A 257 15.34 -8.65 13.63
CA ILE A 257 15.84 -7.66 14.59
C ILE A 257 14.90 -7.55 15.79
N GLU A 258 13.59 -7.54 15.56
CA GLU A 258 12.58 -7.52 16.61
C GLU A 258 12.69 -8.74 17.52
N TYR A 259 12.97 -9.93 16.97
CA TYR A 259 13.20 -11.13 17.78
C TYR A 259 14.37 -11.00 18.77
N SER A 260 15.44 -10.30 18.37
CA SER A 260 16.62 -10.11 19.22
C SER A 260 16.55 -8.85 20.08
N THR A 261 15.52 -8.02 19.94
CA THR A 261 15.40 -6.76 20.67
C THR A 261 13.93 -6.42 20.97
N THR A 262 13.53 -5.17 20.80
CA THR A 262 12.17 -4.66 21.07
C THR A 262 11.64 -4.02 19.79
N ALA A 263 10.33 -4.12 19.55
CA ALA A 263 9.67 -3.55 18.37
C ALA A 263 10.07 -2.10 18.06
N SER A 264 10.13 -1.23 19.07
CA SER A 264 10.53 0.18 18.91
C SER A 264 11.97 0.32 18.43
N LEU A 265 12.89 -0.46 19.00
CA LEU A 265 14.31 -0.39 18.67
C LEU A 265 14.59 -1.07 17.32
N ALA A 266 13.85 -2.13 16.98
CA ALA A 266 13.89 -2.75 15.66
C ALA A 266 13.49 -1.75 14.56
N LYS A 267 12.41 -0.97 14.77
CA LYS A 267 12.03 0.11 13.84
C LYS A 267 13.15 1.12 13.64
N VAL A 268 13.82 1.54 14.71
CA VAL A 268 14.95 2.49 14.62
C VAL A 268 16.12 1.87 13.84
N ILE A 269 16.52 0.63 14.15
CA ILE A 269 17.62 -0.03 13.44
C ILE A 269 17.28 -0.21 11.95
N VAL A 270 16.08 -0.70 11.63
CA VAL A 270 15.60 -0.86 10.25
C VAL A 270 15.67 0.49 9.52
N PHE A 271 15.21 1.58 10.16
CA PHE A 271 15.27 2.92 9.59
C PHE A 271 16.71 3.37 9.31
N VAL A 272 17.64 3.16 10.25
CA VAL A 272 19.07 3.48 10.05
C VAL A 272 19.67 2.67 8.90
N ILE A 273 19.36 1.37 8.82
CA ILE A 273 19.81 0.50 7.72
C ILE A 273 19.30 1.03 6.38
N ILE A 274 18.04 1.47 6.31
CA ILE A 274 17.47 2.07 5.11
C ILE A 274 18.20 3.37 4.74
N VAL A 275 18.46 4.25 5.71
CA VAL A 275 19.21 5.50 5.47
C VAL A 275 20.60 5.21 4.91
N VAL A 276 21.35 4.29 5.53
CA VAL A 276 22.68 3.88 5.06
C VAL A 276 22.61 3.25 3.67
N PHE A 277 21.61 2.40 3.42
CA PHE A 277 21.38 1.80 2.10
C PHE A 277 21.10 2.87 1.04
N LEU A 278 20.28 3.87 1.32
CA LEU A 278 19.96 4.94 0.39
C LEU A 278 21.13 5.89 0.15
N GLN A 279 22.02 6.09 1.14
CA GLN A 279 23.28 6.80 0.91
C GLN A 279 24.17 6.05 -0.08
N ALA A 280 24.22 4.72 -0.02
CA ALA A 280 24.98 3.90 -0.95
C ALA A 280 24.28 3.74 -2.32
N ARG A 281 22.94 3.69 -2.35
CA ARG A 281 22.12 3.53 -3.55
C ARG A 281 20.92 4.49 -3.54
N PRO A 282 21.10 5.75 -3.93
CA PRO A 282 20.05 6.78 -3.86
C PRO A 282 18.88 6.53 -4.82
N GLN A 283 19.07 5.68 -5.85
CA GLN A 283 18.02 5.32 -6.81
C GLN A 283 17.22 4.07 -6.38
N GLY A 284 17.48 3.50 -5.20
CA GLY A 284 16.86 2.27 -4.72
C GLY A 284 17.46 0.99 -5.32
N LEU A 285 16.79 -0.15 -5.10
CA LEU A 285 17.20 -1.47 -5.59
C LEU A 285 17.15 -1.56 -7.13
N PHE A 286 16.12 -0.99 -7.75
CA PHE A 286 15.92 -1.01 -9.20
C PHE A 286 15.69 0.40 -9.71
N THR A 287 16.37 0.74 -10.80
CA THR A 287 16.35 2.09 -11.37
C THR A 287 15.61 2.08 -12.70
N VAL A 288 14.80 3.12 -12.95
CA VAL A 288 14.24 3.35 -14.29
C VAL A 288 15.38 3.92 -15.14
N ARG A 289 15.94 3.11 -16.05
CA ARG A 289 16.89 3.63 -17.05
C ARG A 289 16.13 4.48 -18.07
N THR A 290 16.00 5.77 -17.83
CA THR A 290 15.78 6.73 -18.90
C THR A 290 17.10 6.87 -19.66
N ARG A 291 17.12 6.53 -20.95
CA ARG A 291 18.20 6.97 -21.84
C ARG A 291 18.05 8.47 -21.97
N SER A 292 18.69 9.24 -21.08
CA SER A 292 18.97 10.64 -21.37
C SER A 292 19.97 10.65 -22.51
N LEU A 293 19.52 11.04 -23.70
CA LEU A 293 20.41 11.50 -24.76
C LEU A 293 20.92 12.86 -24.28
N VAL A 294 22.01 12.84 -23.52
CA VAL A 294 22.92 13.98 -23.40
C VAL A 294 24.15 13.61 -24.20
#